data_AF-A4XFY3-F1
#
_entry.id   AF-A4XFY3-F1
#
_cell.length_a   1.000
_cell.length_b   1.000
_cell.length_c   1.000
_cell.angle_alpha   90.00
_cell.angle_beta   90.00
_cell.angle_gamma   90.00
#
_symmetry.space_group_name_H-M   'P 1'
#
loop_
_entity.id
_entity.type
_entity.pdbx_description
1 polymer ?
#
loop_
_entity_poly.entity_id
_entity_poly.type
_entity_poly.pdbx_seq_one_letter_code
_entity_poly.pdbx_strand_id
1 'polypeptide(L)'
;MIDEKTKEEYNIGDSDTVSAQYVIDISIVLGLGEVLTAILLAIGKIIVLFGEKYVEASEVIENVKNRNYDYYKAAIKNSILYIGPAIDYSEAYMRVYNWLDVFCKYEIKAKNLADSVAKNYLTFGGYVYGPEIHGSMPNYFYHYHIYMNKDTKIPAHIFYLLY
;
A
#
# COMPACT_ATOMS: atom_id res chain seq x y z
N MET A 1 10.34 -7.14 9.09
CA MET A 1 10.08 -8.59 9.00
C MET A 1 11.05 -9.16 7.96
N ILE A 2 11.66 -10.32 8.18
CA ILE A 2 12.72 -10.87 7.30
C ILE A 2 12.09 -11.81 6.27
N ASP A 3 12.44 -11.65 4.98
CA ASP A 3 12.10 -12.62 3.93
C ASP A 3 13.19 -13.70 3.88
N GLU A 4 12.80 -14.95 4.11
CA GLU A 4 13.73 -16.09 4.22
C GLU A 4 14.36 -16.51 2.88
N LYS A 5 13.89 -15.99 1.73
CA LYS A 5 14.50 -16.27 0.41
C LYS A 5 15.62 -15.30 0.03
N THR A 6 15.58 -14.06 0.48
CA THR A 6 16.52 -13.00 0.06
C THR A 6 17.50 -12.57 1.14
N LYS A 7 17.26 -12.94 2.42
CA LYS A 7 18.06 -12.51 3.58
C LYS A 7 18.18 -10.99 3.76
N GLU A 8 17.30 -10.20 3.16
CA GLU A 8 17.26 -8.75 3.38
C GLU A 8 16.38 -8.42 4.59
N GLU A 9 16.87 -7.52 5.45
CA GLU A 9 16.05 -6.86 6.45
C GLU A 9 15.20 -5.77 5.78
N TYR A 10 13.89 -5.97 5.74
CA TYR A 10 12.96 -4.97 5.24
C TYR A 10 12.52 -4.05 6.38
N ASN A 11 12.95 -2.79 6.30
CA ASN A 11 12.31 -1.69 7.02
C ASN A 11 10.95 -1.45 6.38
N ILE A 12 9.93 -2.10 6.94
CA ILE A 12 8.52 -1.87 6.61
C ILE A 12 8.08 -0.72 7.52
N GLY A 13 8.26 0.51 7.06
CA GLY A 13 7.99 1.71 7.84
C GLY A 13 9.04 2.78 7.58
N ASP A 14 8.54 3.97 7.26
CA ASP A 14 9.24 5.21 6.99
C ASP A 14 9.93 5.34 5.62
N SER A 15 9.10 5.70 4.63
CA SER A 15 9.41 6.92 3.89
C SER A 15 8.10 7.62 3.51
N ASP A 16 7.85 8.78 4.11
CA ASP A 16 6.57 9.50 4.00
C ASP A 16 6.32 10.09 2.60
N THR A 17 7.28 10.05 1.68
CA THR A 17 7.15 10.61 0.33
C THR A 17 7.03 9.51 -0.72
N VAL A 18 6.01 9.59 -1.60
CA VAL A 18 5.85 8.67 -2.74
C VAL A 18 5.57 9.41 -4.04
N SER A 19 6.40 9.24 -5.06
CA SER A 19 6.14 9.77 -6.42
C SER A 19 5.82 8.68 -7.42
N ALA A 20 4.94 8.97 -8.36
CA ALA A 20 4.59 8.09 -9.48
C ALA A 20 4.88 8.79 -10.82
N GLN A 21 5.40 8.08 -11.84
CA GLN A 21 5.54 8.60 -13.21
C GLN A 21 5.06 7.56 -14.23
N TYR A 22 4.13 7.98 -15.10
CA TYR A 22 3.55 7.23 -16.24
C TYR A 22 2.75 5.96 -15.87
N VAL A 23 1.71 5.67 -16.67
CA VAL A 23 0.75 4.57 -16.44
C VAL A 23 0.87 3.55 -17.58
N ILE A 24 1.00 2.27 -17.26
CA ILE A 24 0.96 1.16 -18.24
C ILE A 24 -0.20 0.23 -17.87
N ASP A 25 -1.07 -0.07 -18.83
CA ASP A 25 -2.22 -0.95 -18.60
C ASP A 25 -1.78 -2.41 -18.30
N ILE A 26 -1.62 -2.74 -17.01
CA ILE A 26 -1.23 -4.04 -16.49
C ILE A 26 -2.44 -4.67 -15.77
N SER A 27 -3.03 -5.68 -16.41
CA SER A 27 -4.05 -6.52 -15.76
C SER A 27 -3.44 -7.29 -14.58
N ILE A 28 -3.77 -6.86 -13.34
CA ILE A 28 -3.29 -7.44 -12.07
C ILE A 28 -3.92 -8.82 -11.75
N VAL A 29 -4.32 -9.58 -12.77
CA VAL A 29 -4.61 -11.02 -12.61
C VAL A 29 -3.46 -11.75 -13.27
N LEU A 30 -2.37 -11.89 -12.49
CA LEU A 30 -1.09 -12.54 -12.77
C LEU A 30 -1.05 -13.36 -14.08
N GLY A 31 -0.69 -12.68 -15.17
CA GLY A 31 -0.53 -13.26 -16.51
C GLY A 31 0.42 -12.46 -17.38
N LEU A 32 1.47 -11.89 -16.80
CA LEU A 32 2.54 -11.22 -17.56
C LEU A 32 3.43 -12.28 -18.21
N GLY A 33 3.70 -12.15 -19.51
CA GLY A 33 4.72 -12.97 -20.17
C GLY A 33 6.08 -12.85 -19.46
N GLU A 34 6.87 -13.93 -19.48
CA GLU A 34 8.15 -14.03 -18.75
C GLU A 34 9.13 -12.89 -19.09
N VAL A 35 9.21 -12.53 -20.38
CA VAL A 35 10.08 -11.45 -20.87
C VAL A 35 9.68 -10.08 -20.32
N LEU A 36 8.39 -9.75 -20.33
CA LEU A 36 7.90 -8.47 -19.79
C LEU A 36 8.11 -8.40 -18.28
N THR A 37 7.86 -9.51 -17.57
CA THR A 37 8.12 -9.61 -16.13
C THR A 37 9.61 -9.36 -15.83
N ALA A 38 10.52 -9.98 -16.58
CA ALA A 38 11.96 -9.81 -16.39
C ALA A 38 12.41 -8.36 -16.63
N ILE A 39 11.89 -7.71 -17.67
CA ILE A 39 12.18 -6.29 -17.96
C ILE A 39 11.69 -5.40 -16.83
N LEU A 40 10.43 -5.56 -16.39
CA LEU A 40 9.85 -4.75 -15.31
C LEU A 40 10.54 -4.96 -13.97
N LEU A 41 10.97 -6.19 -13.67
CA LEU A 41 11.83 -6.49 -12.51
C LEU A 41 13.19 -5.77 -12.63
N ALA A 42 13.83 -5.83 -13.80
CA ALA A 42 15.14 -5.23 -14.03
C ALA A 42 15.15 -3.70 -13.86
N ILE A 43 14.05 -3.03 -14.20
CA ILE A 43 13.89 -1.58 -14.00
C ILE A 43 13.26 -1.21 -12.65
N GLY A 44 13.02 -2.18 -11.76
CA GLY A 44 12.50 -1.93 -10.41
C GLY A 44 11.01 -1.58 -10.34
N LYS A 45 10.26 -1.72 -11.44
CA LYS A 45 8.81 -1.49 -11.49
C LYS A 45 7.98 -2.66 -10.94
N ILE A 46 8.61 -3.83 -10.80
CA ILE A 46 8.08 -4.95 -10.03
C ILE A 46 9.04 -5.25 -8.89
N ILE A 47 8.50 -5.51 -7.71
CA ILE A 47 9.24 -6.09 -6.58
C ILE A 47 8.56 -7.37 -6.13
N VAL A 48 9.32 -8.25 -5.47
CA VAL A 48 8.77 -9.46 -4.84
C VAL A 48 8.89 -9.31 -3.33
N LEU A 49 7.77 -9.42 -2.64
CA LEU A 49 7.70 -9.39 -1.17
C LEU A 49 6.87 -10.58 -0.71
N PHE A 50 7.38 -11.38 0.22
CA PHE A 50 6.66 -12.55 0.75
C PHE A 50 6.23 -13.54 -0.35
N GLY A 51 7.04 -13.66 -1.41
CA GLY A 51 6.75 -14.51 -2.57
C GLY A 51 5.67 -13.96 -3.53
N GLU A 52 5.12 -12.77 -3.27
CA GLU A 52 4.11 -12.12 -4.11
C GLU A 52 4.72 -10.98 -4.91
N LYS A 53 4.22 -10.76 -6.13
CA LYS A 53 4.65 -9.65 -6.99
C LYS A 53 3.85 -8.40 -6.64
N TYR A 54 4.56 -7.30 -6.47
CA TYR A 54 3.99 -5.96 -6.35
C TYR A 54 4.48 -5.13 -7.52
N VAL A 55 3.62 -4.25 -8.03
CA VAL A 55 3.92 -3.38 -9.17
C VAL A 55 3.86 -1.94 -8.71
N GLU A 56 4.75 -1.08 -9.21
CA GLU A 56 4.73 0.34 -8.92
C GLU A 56 3.33 0.93 -9.17
N ALA A 57 2.83 1.70 -8.21
CA ALA A 57 1.47 2.20 -8.21
C ALA A 57 1.16 3.10 -9.42
N SER A 58 2.15 3.85 -9.93
CA SER A 58 2.01 4.67 -11.14
C SER A 58 1.51 3.85 -12.33
N GLU A 59 2.06 2.64 -12.46
CA GLU A 59 1.81 1.78 -13.60
C GLU A 59 0.39 1.25 -13.56
N VAL A 60 -0.07 0.80 -12.40
CA VAL A 60 -1.28 -0.01 -12.29
C VAL A 60 -2.52 0.77 -11.85
N ILE A 61 -2.42 2.08 -11.69
CA ILE A 61 -3.49 2.84 -11.05
C ILE A 61 -4.81 2.84 -11.83
N GLU A 62 -4.74 2.94 -13.15
CA GLU A 62 -5.93 2.84 -14.01
C GLU A 62 -6.54 1.44 -13.98
N ASN A 63 -5.72 0.40 -13.80
CA ASN A 63 -6.23 -0.95 -13.58
C ASN A 63 -6.98 -1.06 -12.27
N VAL A 64 -6.43 -0.52 -11.19
CA VAL A 64 -7.09 -0.50 -9.87
C VAL A 64 -8.44 0.22 -9.94
N LYS A 65 -8.53 1.35 -10.66
CA LYS A 65 -9.80 2.08 -10.91
C LYS A 65 -10.84 1.20 -11.61
N ASN A 66 -10.43 0.42 -12.60
CA ASN A 66 -11.33 -0.34 -13.47
C ASN A 66 -11.69 -1.73 -12.93
N ARG A 67 -11.05 -2.21 -11.86
CA ARG A 67 -11.30 -3.53 -11.26
C ARG A 67 -12.30 -3.47 -10.11
N ASN A 68 -12.93 -4.61 -9.81
CA ASN A 68 -13.98 -4.73 -8.79
C ASN A 68 -13.45 -5.04 -7.37
N TYR A 69 -12.16 -4.84 -7.11
CA TYR A 69 -11.58 -5.06 -5.79
C TYR A 69 -11.42 -3.73 -5.04
N ASP A 70 -11.79 -3.76 -3.76
CA ASP A 70 -11.74 -2.59 -2.87
C ASP A 70 -10.37 -2.42 -2.19
N TYR A 71 -9.66 -3.53 -1.96
CA TYR A 71 -8.43 -3.58 -1.17
C TYR A 71 -7.33 -4.35 -1.90
N TYR A 72 -6.10 -3.87 -1.76
CA TYR A 72 -4.90 -4.48 -2.30
C TYR A 72 -3.79 -4.43 -1.26
N LYS A 73 -2.89 -5.42 -1.30
CA LYS A 73 -1.64 -5.33 -0.54
C LYS A 73 -0.85 -4.12 -1.03
N ALA A 74 -0.17 -3.43 -0.12
CA ALA A 74 0.74 -2.35 -0.47
C ALA A 74 2.06 -2.47 0.25
N ALA A 75 3.07 -1.80 -0.28
CA ALA A 75 4.35 -1.58 0.37
C ALA A 75 5.02 -0.33 -0.19
N ILE A 76 5.72 0.41 0.66
CA ILE A 76 6.64 1.46 0.24
C ILE A 76 8.06 0.88 0.18
N LYS A 77 8.77 1.11 -0.92
CA LYS A 77 10.21 0.81 -1.05
C LYS A 77 10.89 1.98 -1.74
N ASN A 78 11.97 2.50 -1.15
CA ASN A 78 12.72 3.63 -1.69
C ASN A 78 11.83 4.83 -2.07
N SER A 79 10.84 5.18 -1.22
CA SER A 79 9.91 6.27 -1.52
C SER A 79 9.05 6.05 -2.76
N ILE A 80 8.79 4.79 -3.10
CA ILE A 80 7.88 4.39 -4.18
C ILE A 80 6.84 3.43 -3.59
N LEU A 81 5.56 3.67 -3.90
CA LEU A 81 4.46 2.81 -3.52
C LEU A 81 4.30 1.71 -4.55
N TYR A 82 4.19 0.49 -4.07
CA TYR A 82 3.91 -0.69 -4.86
C TYR A 82 2.58 -1.31 -4.43
N ILE A 83 1.77 -1.68 -5.42
CA ILE A 83 0.47 -2.33 -5.25
C ILE A 83 0.62 -3.80 -5.61
N GLY A 84 0.25 -4.65 -4.67
CA GLY A 84 0.29 -6.11 -4.79
C GLY A 84 -1.07 -6.72 -5.14
N PRO A 85 -1.24 -8.02 -4.84
CA PRO A 85 -2.50 -8.73 -5.06
C PRO A 85 -3.70 -8.06 -4.40
N ALA A 86 -4.86 -8.20 -5.04
CA ALA A 86 -6.15 -7.86 -4.43
C ALA A 86 -6.42 -8.77 -3.24
N ILE A 87 -7.02 -8.21 -2.19
CA ILE A 87 -7.34 -8.90 -0.93
C ILE A 87 -8.75 -8.54 -0.49
N ASP A 88 -9.31 -9.35 0.40
CA ASP A 88 -10.59 -9.02 1.03
C ASP A 88 -10.41 -8.06 2.22
N TYR A 89 -11.52 -7.62 2.79
CA TYR A 89 -11.52 -6.72 3.95
C TYR A 89 -10.87 -7.36 5.19
N SER A 90 -11.05 -8.66 5.40
CA SER A 90 -10.52 -9.35 6.58
C SER A 90 -9.00 -9.40 6.54
N GLU A 91 -8.42 -9.70 5.37
CA GLU A 91 -6.99 -9.68 5.16
C GLU A 91 -6.43 -8.24 5.21
N ALA A 92 -7.13 -7.26 4.64
CA ALA A 92 -6.75 -5.85 4.74
C ALA A 92 -6.69 -5.37 6.20
N TYR A 93 -7.71 -5.70 7.00
CA TYR A 93 -7.75 -5.42 8.43
C TYR A 93 -6.56 -6.05 9.17
N MET A 94 -6.31 -7.34 8.94
CA MET A 94 -5.20 -8.03 9.59
C MET A 94 -3.84 -7.47 9.18
N ARG A 95 -3.67 -7.03 7.92
CA ARG A 95 -2.44 -6.37 7.49
C ARG A 95 -2.19 -5.08 8.26
N VAL A 96 -3.17 -4.17 8.30
CA VAL A 96 -3.03 -2.89 9.00
C VAL A 96 -2.84 -3.11 10.50
N TYR A 97 -3.56 -4.07 11.10
CA TYR A 97 -3.40 -4.44 12.50
C TYR A 97 -1.97 -4.93 12.81
N ASN A 98 -1.35 -5.65 11.88
CA ASN A 98 0.06 -6.06 11.93
C ASN A 98 1.04 -5.02 11.36
N TRP A 99 0.59 -3.76 11.25
CA TRP A 99 1.40 -2.61 10.86
C TRP A 99 1.94 -2.67 9.43
N LEU A 100 1.23 -3.34 8.54
CA LEU A 100 1.53 -3.43 7.11
C LEU A 100 0.62 -2.52 6.29
N ASP A 101 1.18 -1.96 5.21
CA ASP A 101 0.46 -1.05 4.33
C ASP A 101 -0.65 -1.76 3.53
N VAL A 102 -1.70 -1.00 3.23
CA VAL A 102 -2.84 -1.39 2.38
C VAL A 102 -3.15 -0.27 1.41
N PHE A 103 -3.51 -0.64 0.17
CA PHE A 103 -4.06 0.28 -0.82
C PHE A 103 -5.57 0.05 -0.96
N CYS A 104 -6.34 1.10 -0.76
CA CYS A 104 -7.79 1.10 -0.93
C CYS A 104 -8.18 1.78 -2.24
N LYS A 105 -9.20 1.25 -2.91
CA LYS A 105 -9.70 1.83 -4.15
C LYS A 105 -10.33 3.22 -3.96
N TYR A 106 -10.90 3.50 -2.78
CA TYR A 106 -11.60 4.76 -2.50
C TYR A 106 -11.31 5.25 -1.09
N GLU A 107 -11.40 6.56 -0.88
CA GLU A 107 -11.23 7.21 0.43
C GLU A 107 -12.09 6.56 1.52
N ILE A 108 -13.38 6.35 1.24
CA ILE A 108 -14.31 5.80 2.24
C ILE A 108 -13.91 4.40 2.71
N LYS A 109 -13.27 3.61 1.83
CA LYS A 109 -12.76 2.27 2.18
C LYS A 109 -11.53 2.39 3.08
N ALA A 110 -10.62 3.31 2.76
CA ALA A 110 -9.45 3.60 3.58
C ALA A 110 -9.85 4.10 4.96
N LYS A 111 -10.74 5.09 5.04
CA LYS A 111 -11.22 5.66 6.30
C LYS A 111 -11.92 4.61 7.16
N ASN A 112 -12.83 3.81 6.60
CA ASN A 112 -13.55 2.78 7.35
C ASN A 112 -12.61 1.68 7.87
N LEU A 113 -11.59 1.31 7.09
CA LEU A 113 -10.55 0.38 7.51
C LEU A 113 -9.72 0.96 8.66
N ALA A 114 -9.29 2.22 8.53
CA ALA A 114 -8.54 2.95 9.56
C ALA A 114 -9.33 3.04 10.87
N ASP A 115 -10.59 3.50 10.81
CA ASP A 115 -11.49 3.64 11.94
C ASP A 115 -11.73 2.28 12.63
N SER A 116 -11.83 1.20 11.85
CA SER A 116 -12.06 -0.14 12.38
C SER A 116 -10.84 -0.69 13.11
N VAL A 117 -9.64 -0.47 12.60
CA VAL A 117 -8.41 -0.92 13.25
C VAL A 117 -8.09 -0.05 14.47
N ALA A 118 -8.32 1.27 14.40
CA ALA A 118 -8.12 2.22 15.50
C ALA A 118 -8.94 1.86 16.76
N LYS A 119 -10.11 1.22 16.60
CA LYS A 119 -10.95 0.75 17.73
C LYS A 119 -10.21 -0.15 18.72
N ASN A 120 -9.21 -0.91 18.26
CA ASN A 120 -8.42 -1.79 19.13
C ASN A 120 -7.50 -1.03 20.08
N TYR A 121 -7.29 0.27 19.82
CA TYR A 121 -6.39 1.12 20.59
C TYR A 121 -7.14 2.19 21.41
N LEU A 122 -8.47 2.16 21.44
CA LEU A 122 -9.28 3.15 22.17
C LEU A 122 -8.96 3.21 23.67
N THR A 123 -8.66 2.07 24.29
CA THR A 123 -8.25 2.01 25.71
C THR A 123 -6.93 2.74 25.97
N PHE A 124 -6.15 3.02 24.94
CA PHE A 124 -4.89 3.76 24.99
C PHE A 124 -5.03 5.18 24.40
N GLY A 125 -6.26 5.61 24.05
CA GLY A 125 -6.52 6.89 23.41
C GLY A 125 -6.21 6.93 21.91
N GLY A 126 -6.28 5.77 21.24
CA GLY A 126 -6.00 5.66 19.81
C GLY A 126 -7.02 6.37 18.92
N TYR A 127 -6.55 6.91 17.81
CA TYR A 127 -7.34 7.68 16.85
C TYR A 127 -6.78 7.54 15.43
N VAL A 128 -7.58 7.92 14.44
CA VAL A 128 -7.16 8.01 13.04
C VAL A 128 -6.68 9.44 12.75
N TYR A 129 -5.54 9.56 12.09
CA TYR A 129 -5.01 10.84 11.63
C TYR A 129 -4.95 10.87 10.10
N GLY A 130 -5.30 12.02 9.53
CA GLY A 130 -5.43 12.23 8.10
C GLY A 130 -6.85 12.61 7.63
N PRO A 131 -7.10 12.63 6.31
CA PRO A 131 -6.17 12.18 5.28
C PRO A 131 -4.95 13.09 5.17
N GLU A 132 -3.77 12.49 5.06
CA GLU A 132 -2.51 13.19 4.83
C GLU A 132 -2.09 13.08 3.36
N ILE A 133 -1.43 14.13 2.87
CA ILE A 133 -0.72 14.15 1.60
C ILE A 133 0.70 14.66 1.86
N HIS A 134 1.68 13.83 1.54
CA HIS A 134 3.08 14.17 1.80
C HIS A 134 3.78 14.58 0.50
N GLY A 135 3.46 15.79 0.00
CA GLY A 135 4.17 16.46 -1.09
C GLY A 135 3.28 17.27 -2.05
N SER A 136 3.88 17.90 -3.07
CA SER A 136 3.23 18.88 -3.96
C SER A 136 3.27 18.51 -5.47
N MET A 137 3.59 17.26 -5.81
CA MET A 137 3.61 16.74 -7.19
C MET A 137 2.33 15.96 -7.50
N PRO A 138 1.92 15.84 -8.78
CA PRO A 138 0.59 15.37 -9.17
C PRO A 138 0.22 13.93 -8.78
N ASN A 139 1.13 13.12 -8.23
CA ASN A 139 0.94 11.67 -8.04
C ASN A 139 1.26 11.17 -6.62
N TYR A 140 1.08 12.00 -5.58
CA TYR A 140 1.08 11.53 -4.19
C TYR A 140 -0.24 10.84 -3.84
N PHE A 141 -0.17 9.68 -3.20
CA PHE A 141 -1.37 8.97 -2.71
C PHE A 141 -1.75 9.47 -1.32
N TYR A 142 -2.99 9.94 -1.20
CA TYR A 142 -3.55 10.25 0.10
C TYR A 142 -3.59 8.99 0.96
N HIS A 143 -3.33 9.14 2.25
CA HIS A 143 -3.37 8.04 3.19
C HIS A 143 -3.84 8.45 4.57
N TYR A 144 -4.25 7.45 5.34
CA TYR A 144 -4.52 7.57 6.76
C TYR A 144 -3.44 6.85 7.56
N HIS A 145 -3.10 7.41 8.71
CA HIS A 145 -2.35 6.75 9.77
C HIS A 145 -3.24 6.46 10.96
N ILE A 146 -2.85 5.43 11.73
CA ILE A 146 -3.48 5.11 13.00
C ILE A 146 -2.48 5.44 14.10
N TYR A 147 -2.95 6.14 15.13
CA TYR A 147 -2.20 6.38 16.35
C TYR A 147 -2.74 5.42 17.42
N MET A 148 -1.85 4.67 18.07
CA MET A 148 -2.23 3.86 19.22
C MET A 148 -2.55 4.73 20.43
N ASN A 149 -1.85 5.85 20.54
CA ASN A 149 -2.01 6.90 21.54
C ASN A 149 -1.38 8.19 20.97
N LYS A 150 -1.44 9.29 21.72
CA LYS A 150 -0.89 10.60 21.29
C LYS A 150 0.59 10.60 20.89
N ASP A 151 1.39 9.65 21.36
CA ASP A 151 2.83 9.60 21.16
C ASP A 151 3.27 8.46 20.22
N THR A 152 2.35 7.57 19.80
CA THR A 152 2.71 6.33 19.08
C THR A 152 1.91 6.19 17.79
N LYS A 153 2.55 6.56 16.67
CA LYS A 153 2.06 6.31 15.29
C LYS A 153 2.30 4.85 14.92
N ILE A 154 1.29 4.18 14.38
CA ILE A 154 1.47 2.88 13.71
C ILE A 154 2.08 3.15 12.34
N PRO A 155 3.14 2.44 11.93
CA PRO A 155 3.85 2.74 10.68
C PRO A 155 3.05 2.37 9.41
N ALA A 156 1.92 1.65 9.56
CA ALA A 156 1.04 1.33 8.44
C ALA A 156 0.43 2.59 7.83
N HIS A 157 0.45 2.62 6.49
CA HIS A 157 -0.26 3.58 5.67
C HIS A 157 -1.46 2.91 5.02
N ILE A 158 -2.59 3.61 5.06
CA ILE A 158 -3.82 3.16 4.41
C ILE A 158 -4.09 4.11 3.25
N PHE A 159 -3.48 3.81 2.11
CA PHE A 159 -3.52 4.64 0.90
C PHE A 159 -4.86 4.58 0.21
N TYR A 160 -5.19 5.62 -0.57
CA TYR A 160 -6.32 5.59 -1.48
C TYR A 160 -6.17 6.48 -2.70
N LEU A 161 -7.06 6.23 -3.67
CA LEU A 161 -7.26 7.03 -4.86
C LEU A 161 -8.21 8.20 -4.61
N LEU A 162 -7.81 9.41 -5.01
CA LEU A 162 -8.67 10.59 -5.03
C LEU A 162 -9.32 10.73 -6.41
N TYR A 163 -10.60 10.39 -6.55
CA TYR A 163 -11.42 10.74 -7.71
C TYR A 163 -12.91 10.80 -7.36
#